data_AF-A0A503D8H3-F1
#
_entry.id   AF-A0A503D8H3-F1
#
_cell.length_a   1.000
_cell.length_b   1.000
_cell.length_c   1.000
_cell.angle_alpha   90.00
_cell.angle_beta   90.00
_cell.angle_gamma   90.00
#
_symmetry.space_group_name_H-M   'P 1'
#
loop_
_entity.id
_entity.type
_entity.pdbx_description
1 polymer ?
#
loop_
_entity_poly.entity_id
_entity_poly.type
_entity_poly.pdbx_seq_one_letter_code
_entity_poly.pdbx_strand_id
1 'polypeptide(L)'
;MGTGGFGGGSGSLGGGGAGSAGSGGSLLRAITYLRDIARMLTADGDQARLTREINALLRERGRAGFMAGLFQDPFATTLLDRLIELSRAMQGQRWSGILDQSGVAKGSGSITAYCDVAIDQALREHGDAVDERHIDRVGLAFRSFLATALAGDNLAVAERGDAAAVEVAFDRTRFADPNDIRRGFLGQIIAKSIVGESCIDLGASELSVERAANTIAAAIQQRFEEKFVRTRKAASGDLLATIGANYSKLVIG
;
A
#
# COMPACT_ATOMS: atom_id res chain seq x y z
N MET A 1 34.01 8.47 -62.62
CA MET A 1 33.14 9.32 -63.46
C MET A 1 31.71 8.94 -63.17
N GLY A 2 30.83 9.91 -62.88
CA GLY A 2 29.41 9.67 -62.57
C GLY A 2 28.95 10.34 -61.28
N THR A 3 28.80 11.66 -61.34
CA THR A 3 28.21 12.56 -60.33
C THR A 3 26.68 12.59 -60.44
N GLY A 4 25.99 12.68 -59.30
CA GLY A 4 24.57 13.06 -59.21
C GLY A 4 23.95 12.52 -57.91
N GLY A 5 23.22 13.28 -57.10
CA GLY A 5 22.79 14.66 -57.17
C GLY A 5 22.23 15.07 -55.81
N PHE A 6 22.35 16.36 -55.51
CA PHE A 6 21.85 17.01 -54.30
C PHE A 6 20.32 17.12 -54.33
N GLY A 7 19.69 17.06 -53.15
CA GLY A 7 18.30 17.45 -52.93
C GLY A 7 18.13 17.92 -51.49
N GLY A 8 18.04 19.25 -51.31
CA GLY A 8 17.88 19.92 -50.02
C GLY A 8 16.45 19.93 -49.49
N GLY A 9 16.32 20.29 -48.22
CA GLY A 9 15.06 20.50 -47.54
C GLY A 9 15.27 21.11 -46.16
N SER A 10 15.48 22.42 -46.14
CA SER A 10 15.50 23.27 -44.96
C SER A 10 14.10 23.38 -44.34
N GLY A 11 13.96 23.01 -43.07
CA GLY A 11 12.81 23.31 -42.22
C GLY A 11 13.30 23.75 -40.85
N SER A 12 13.50 25.07 -40.70
CA SER A 12 13.79 25.73 -39.44
C SER A 12 12.49 26.34 -38.89
N LEU A 13 12.45 26.45 -37.55
CA LEU A 13 11.50 27.15 -36.68
C LEU A 13 10.29 26.35 -36.19
N GLY A 14 10.32 26.05 -34.88
CA GLY A 14 9.12 25.70 -34.11
C GLY A 14 9.42 25.23 -32.69
N GLY A 15 9.33 26.15 -31.72
CA GLY A 15 9.09 25.87 -30.29
C GLY A 15 10.31 25.36 -29.51
N GLY A 16 10.79 26.02 -28.46
CA GLY A 16 10.00 26.47 -27.33
C GLY A 16 9.76 25.29 -26.40
N GLY A 17 10.57 25.16 -25.35
CA GLY A 17 10.34 24.15 -24.33
C GLY A 17 11.59 23.86 -23.51
N ALA A 18 11.72 24.56 -22.38
CA ALA A 18 12.57 24.13 -21.28
C ALA A 18 12.20 22.69 -20.89
N GLY A 19 13.09 21.74 -21.20
CA GLY A 19 12.94 20.33 -20.83
C GLY A 19 13.28 20.12 -19.36
N SER A 20 12.39 20.57 -18.49
CA SER A 20 12.24 20.05 -17.13
C SER A 20 10.82 19.47 -17.03
N ALA A 21 10.68 18.31 -16.38
CA ALA A 21 9.44 17.55 -16.15
C ALA A 21 8.92 16.61 -17.29
N GLY A 22 9.71 15.60 -17.66
CA GLY A 22 9.24 14.45 -18.47
C GLY A 22 8.68 13.26 -17.68
N SER A 23 8.80 13.24 -16.34
CA SER A 23 8.43 12.06 -15.52
C SER A 23 6.93 11.96 -15.20
N GLY A 24 6.20 13.08 -15.16
CA GLY A 24 4.78 13.08 -14.80
C GLY A 24 3.89 12.51 -15.90
N GLY A 25 4.27 12.71 -17.17
CA GLY A 25 3.48 12.28 -18.33
C GLY A 25 3.46 10.77 -18.53
N SER A 26 4.58 10.06 -18.27
CA SER A 26 4.61 8.59 -18.38
C SER A 26 3.84 7.92 -17.26
N LEU A 27 3.98 8.44 -16.03
CA LEU A 27 3.32 7.92 -14.84
C LEU A 27 1.81 8.09 -14.90
N LEU A 28 1.33 9.30 -15.23
CA LEU A 28 -0.10 9.58 -15.38
C LEU A 28 -0.72 8.75 -16.49
N ARG A 29 0.01 8.48 -17.59
CA ARG A 29 -0.46 7.57 -18.65
C ARG A 29 -0.57 6.13 -18.17
N ALA A 30 0.43 5.62 -17.47
CA ALA A 30 0.42 4.26 -16.95
C ALA A 30 -0.70 4.05 -15.91
N ILE A 31 -0.93 5.05 -15.06
CA ILE A 31 -2.03 5.06 -14.09
C ILE A 31 -3.40 5.15 -14.77
N THR A 32 -3.55 6.03 -15.77
CA THR A 32 -4.80 6.11 -16.56
C THR A 32 -5.10 4.76 -17.23
N TYR A 33 -4.07 4.12 -17.79
CA TYR A 33 -4.19 2.81 -18.39
C TYR A 33 -4.57 1.71 -17.37
N LEU A 34 -4.01 1.72 -16.16
CA LEU A 34 -4.46 0.84 -15.09
C LEU A 34 -5.92 1.05 -14.72
N ARG A 35 -6.37 2.30 -14.63
CA ARG A 35 -7.77 2.63 -14.34
C ARG A 35 -8.68 2.06 -15.42
N ASP A 36 -8.30 2.21 -16.69
CA ASP A 36 -9.07 1.69 -17.80
C ASP A 36 -9.13 0.15 -17.74
N ILE A 37 -8.01 -0.53 -17.44
CA ILE A 37 -8.00 -1.98 -17.22
C ILE A 37 -8.91 -2.35 -16.05
N ALA A 38 -8.80 -1.66 -14.91
CA ALA A 38 -9.58 -1.96 -13.72
C ALA A 38 -11.08 -1.69 -13.90
N ARG A 39 -11.46 -0.74 -14.77
CA ARG A 39 -12.85 -0.52 -15.19
C ARG A 39 -13.33 -1.59 -16.14
N MET A 40 -12.54 -1.93 -17.16
CA MET A 40 -12.85 -3.04 -18.07
C MET A 40 -12.99 -4.36 -17.30
N LEU A 41 -12.27 -4.54 -16.19
CA LEU A 41 -12.40 -5.72 -15.34
C LEU A 41 -13.75 -5.89 -14.68
N THR A 42 -14.40 -4.79 -14.34
CA THR A 42 -15.78 -4.83 -13.82
C THR A 42 -16.79 -5.26 -14.88
N ALA A 43 -16.40 -5.22 -16.17
CA ALA A 43 -17.22 -5.63 -17.30
C ALA A 43 -16.84 -7.02 -17.88
N ASP A 44 -15.55 -7.38 -17.97
CA ASP A 44 -15.05 -8.53 -18.77
C ASP A 44 -13.99 -9.46 -18.09
N GLY A 45 -13.58 -9.22 -16.83
CA GLY A 45 -13.03 -10.31 -15.99
C GLY A 45 -11.59 -10.86 -16.17
N ASP A 46 -10.56 -10.09 -16.58
CA ASP A 46 -9.14 -10.52 -16.60
C ASP A 46 -8.23 -9.96 -15.46
N GLN A 47 -8.36 -10.49 -14.24
CA GLN A 47 -7.57 -10.06 -13.06
C GLN A 47 -6.06 -10.32 -13.21
N ALA A 48 -5.68 -11.32 -14.00
CA ALA A 48 -4.28 -11.66 -14.23
C ALA A 48 -3.55 -10.57 -15.03
N ARG A 49 -4.23 -9.93 -15.99
CA ARG A 49 -3.69 -8.76 -16.67
C ARG A 49 -3.43 -7.59 -15.72
N LEU A 50 -4.41 -7.21 -14.90
CA LEU A 50 -4.21 -6.11 -13.93
C LEU A 50 -3.05 -6.39 -12.97
N THR A 51 -2.95 -7.63 -12.48
CA THR A 51 -1.84 -8.05 -11.61
C THR A 51 -0.47 -7.93 -12.29
N ARG A 52 -0.37 -8.27 -13.58
CA ARG A 52 0.88 -8.10 -14.35
C ARG A 52 1.25 -6.63 -14.53
N GLU A 53 0.27 -5.78 -14.79
CA GLU A 53 0.49 -4.35 -15.03
C GLU A 53 0.89 -3.63 -13.73
N ILE A 54 0.25 -3.94 -12.60
CA ILE A 54 0.68 -3.42 -11.29
C ILE A 54 2.10 -3.89 -10.96
N ASN A 55 2.44 -5.16 -11.22
CA ASN A 55 3.81 -5.63 -11.05
C ASN A 55 4.82 -4.89 -11.93
N ALA A 56 4.45 -4.56 -13.18
CA ALA A 56 5.31 -3.80 -14.07
C ALA A 56 5.57 -2.39 -13.53
N LEU A 57 4.54 -1.71 -13.02
CA LEU A 57 4.69 -0.41 -12.36
C LEU A 57 5.61 -0.46 -11.15
N LEU A 58 5.48 -1.48 -10.28
CA LEU A 58 6.34 -1.66 -9.11
C LEU A 58 7.82 -1.83 -9.47
N ARG A 59 8.14 -2.19 -10.72
CA ARG A 59 9.51 -2.36 -11.22
C ARG A 59 10.09 -1.08 -11.83
N GLU A 60 9.28 -0.05 -12.06
CA GLU A 60 9.76 1.23 -12.59
C GLU A 60 10.76 1.86 -11.61
N ARG A 61 11.90 2.35 -12.12
CA ARG A 61 13.04 2.76 -11.29
C ARG A 61 12.66 3.74 -10.17
N GLY A 62 11.85 4.74 -10.47
CA GLY A 62 11.40 5.73 -9.47
C GLY A 62 10.51 5.10 -8.40
N ARG A 63 9.53 4.29 -8.82
CA ARG A 63 8.60 3.60 -7.92
C ARG A 63 9.30 2.54 -7.07
N ALA A 64 10.19 1.76 -7.67
CA ALA A 64 10.97 0.75 -6.95
C ALA A 64 11.82 1.37 -5.84
N GLY A 65 12.45 2.53 -6.09
CA GLY A 65 13.19 3.28 -5.08
C GLY A 65 12.29 3.79 -3.95
N PHE A 66 11.15 4.40 -4.30
CA PHE A 66 10.16 4.87 -3.33
C PHE A 66 9.62 3.74 -2.46
N MET A 67 9.15 2.65 -3.07
CA MET A 67 8.59 1.50 -2.34
C MET A 67 9.64 0.81 -1.46
N ALA A 68 10.89 0.71 -1.92
CA ALA A 68 11.99 0.19 -1.11
C ALA A 68 12.24 1.06 0.13
N GLY A 69 12.26 2.40 -0.04
CA GLY A 69 12.36 3.35 1.07
C GLY A 69 11.18 3.26 2.04
N LEU A 70 9.96 3.19 1.53
CA LEU A 70 8.74 3.07 2.32
C LEU A 70 8.74 1.80 3.18
N PHE A 71 9.18 0.66 2.63
CA PHE A 71 9.26 -0.59 3.39
C PHE A 71 10.41 -0.61 4.40
N GLN A 72 11.45 0.19 4.21
CA GLN A 72 12.51 0.38 5.21
C GLN A 72 12.15 1.40 6.28
N ASP A 73 11.09 2.19 6.07
CA ASP A 73 10.70 3.23 7.00
C ASP A 73 10.26 2.61 8.33
N PRO A 74 10.85 3.03 9.47
CA PRO A 74 10.48 2.51 10.77
C PRO A 74 8.99 2.74 11.10
N PHE A 75 8.37 3.79 10.54
CA PHE A 75 6.94 4.06 10.68
C PHE A 75 6.06 2.90 10.16
N ALA A 76 6.40 2.35 8.99
CA ALA A 76 5.65 1.23 8.40
C ALA A 76 5.78 -0.05 9.23
N THR A 77 6.98 -0.30 9.77
CA THR A 77 7.24 -1.46 10.63
C THR A 77 6.47 -1.34 11.94
N THR A 78 6.51 -0.18 12.60
CA THR A 78 5.77 0.06 13.85
C THR A 78 4.26 -0.07 13.66
N LEU A 79 3.70 0.44 12.57
CA LEU A 79 2.26 0.28 12.31
C LEU A 79 1.88 -1.18 12.03
N LEU A 80 2.72 -1.95 11.35
CA LEU A 80 2.52 -3.38 11.20
C LEU A 80 2.55 -4.11 12.55
N ASP A 81 3.52 -3.81 13.40
CA ASP A 81 3.63 -4.42 14.72
C ASP A 81 2.42 -4.09 15.59
N ARG A 82 1.92 -2.85 15.53
CA ARG A 82 0.68 -2.44 16.20
C ARG A 82 -0.54 -3.21 15.72
N LEU A 83 -0.65 -3.55 14.42
CA LEU A 83 -1.74 -4.42 13.93
C LEU A 83 -1.64 -5.84 14.52
N ILE A 84 -0.42 -6.38 14.61
CA ILE A 84 -0.18 -7.71 15.17
C ILE A 84 -0.47 -7.72 16.68
N GLU A 85 -0.08 -6.68 17.41
CA GLU A 85 -0.40 -6.51 18.83
C GLU A 85 -1.89 -6.33 19.05
N LEU A 86 -2.55 -5.50 18.25
CA LEU A 86 -3.99 -5.32 18.28
C LEU A 86 -4.72 -6.65 18.07
N SER A 87 -4.25 -7.47 17.13
CA SER A 87 -4.84 -8.78 16.85
C SER A 87 -4.81 -9.67 18.09
N ARG A 88 -3.68 -9.70 18.81
CA ARG A 88 -3.57 -10.43 20.07
C ARG A 88 -4.49 -9.86 21.15
N ALA A 89 -4.56 -8.54 21.27
CA ALA A 89 -5.44 -7.88 22.24
C ALA A 89 -6.92 -8.21 21.99
N MET A 90 -7.36 -8.18 20.72
CA MET A 90 -8.74 -8.49 20.33
C MET A 90 -9.19 -9.93 20.63
N GLN A 91 -8.25 -10.86 20.87
CA GLN A 91 -8.60 -12.23 21.30
C GLN A 91 -9.00 -12.31 22.78
N GLY A 92 -8.51 -11.40 23.62
CA GLY A 92 -8.71 -11.46 25.08
C GLY A 92 -9.35 -10.22 25.70
N GLN A 93 -9.46 -9.12 24.95
CA GLN A 93 -9.93 -7.84 25.44
C GLN A 93 -11.13 -7.32 24.66
N ARG A 94 -11.94 -6.48 25.32
CA ARG A 94 -13.01 -5.73 24.67
C ARG A 94 -12.43 -4.50 23.98
N TRP A 95 -13.09 -4.06 22.91
CA TRP A 95 -12.65 -2.89 22.14
C TRP A 95 -12.49 -1.63 23.01
N SER A 96 -13.40 -1.38 23.96
CA SER A 96 -13.27 -0.25 24.89
C SER A 96 -11.99 -0.31 25.73
N GLY A 97 -11.58 -1.49 26.20
CA GLY A 97 -10.34 -1.66 26.97
C GLY A 97 -9.09 -1.43 26.12
N ILE A 98 -9.14 -1.76 24.83
CA ILE A 98 -8.07 -1.49 23.86
C ILE A 98 -7.95 0.02 23.62
N LEU A 99 -9.07 0.71 23.43
CA LEU A 99 -9.10 2.16 23.25
C LEU A 99 -8.51 2.89 24.47
N ASP A 100 -8.90 2.48 25.67
CA ASP A 100 -8.40 3.05 26.93
C ASP A 100 -6.88 2.88 27.06
N GLN A 101 -6.35 1.68 26.79
CA GLN A 101 -4.91 1.38 26.84
C GLN A 101 -4.12 2.14 25.77
N SER A 102 -4.73 2.34 24.60
CA SER A 102 -4.10 3.05 23.49
C SER A 102 -4.09 4.56 23.69
N GLY A 103 -4.80 5.09 24.70
CA GLY A 103 -4.89 6.52 24.97
C GLY A 103 -5.87 7.26 24.07
N VAL A 104 -6.86 6.56 23.49
CA VAL A 104 -7.94 7.19 22.74
C VAL A 104 -8.85 7.96 23.71
N ALA A 105 -9.28 9.15 23.30
CA ALA A 105 -10.13 10.01 24.14
C ALA A 105 -11.41 9.27 24.55
N LYS A 106 -11.76 9.36 25.84
CA LYS A 106 -12.96 8.71 26.40
C LYS A 106 -14.21 9.13 25.61
N GLY A 107 -15.00 8.14 25.20
CA GLY A 107 -16.21 8.33 24.41
C GLY A 107 -16.00 8.25 22.90
N SER A 108 -14.75 8.23 22.41
CA SER A 108 -14.48 7.90 21.01
C SER A 108 -14.35 6.39 20.86
N GLY A 109 -15.43 5.73 20.43
CA GLY A 109 -15.47 4.28 20.19
C GLY A 109 -15.02 3.84 18.80
N SER A 110 -14.51 4.76 17.96
CA SER A 110 -14.29 4.52 16.53
C SER A 110 -12.93 3.86 16.24
N ILE A 111 -12.88 3.10 15.13
CA ILE A 111 -11.61 2.62 14.56
C ILE A 111 -10.77 3.80 14.07
N THR A 112 -11.40 4.82 13.50
CA THR A 112 -10.69 6.01 13.01
C THR A 112 -9.89 6.69 14.12
N ALA A 113 -10.47 6.88 15.31
CA ALA A 113 -9.76 7.51 16.41
C ALA A 113 -8.64 6.62 16.98
N TYR A 114 -8.81 5.30 17.00
CA TYR A 114 -7.71 4.39 17.31
C TYR A 114 -6.56 4.56 16.31
N CYS A 115 -6.87 4.62 15.02
CA CYS A 115 -5.86 4.83 13.98
C CYS A 115 -5.12 6.15 14.10
N ASP A 116 -5.83 7.25 14.37
CA ASP A 116 -5.23 8.56 14.59
C ASP A 116 -4.18 8.49 15.71
N VAL A 117 -4.58 7.93 16.86
CA VAL A 117 -3.69 7.83 18.02
C VAL A 117 -2.52 6.88 17.77
N ALA A 118 -2.73 5.76 17.09
CA ALA A 118 -1.66 4.82 16.75
C ALA A 118 -0.64 5.43 15.78
N ILE A 119 -1.11 6.18 14.79
CA ILE A 119 -0.26 6.92 13.84
C ILE A 119 0.53 8.00 14.57
N ASP A 120 -0.12 8.83 15.40
CA ASP A 120 0.53 9.90 16.15
C ASP A 120 1.57 9.37 17.16
N GLN A 121 1.33 8.19 17.74
CA GLN A 121 2.30 7.54 18.61
C GLN A 121 3.50 7.03 17.80
N ALA A 122 3.26 6.35 16.67
CA ALA A 122 4.34 5.87 15.81
C ALA A 122 5.20 7.02 15.24
N LEU A 123 4.60 8.15 14.88
CA LEU A 123 5.33 9.35 14.44
C LEU A 123 6.18 9.94 15.58
N ARG A 124 5.64 10.01 16.80
CA ARG A 124 6.39 10.49 17.97
C ARG A 124 7.55 9.59 18.37
N GLU A 125 7.42 8.28 18.21
CA GLU A 125 8.48 7.30 18.51
C GLU A 125 9.70 7.47 17.61
N HIS A 126 9.49 7.82 16.34
CA HIS A 126 10.56 7.86 15.34
C HIS A 126 11.00 9.28 14.94
N GLY A 127 10.17 10.30 15.18
CA GLY A 127 10.51 11.71 14.93
C GLY A 127 11.02 11.95 13.51
N ASP A 128 12.21 12.55 13.41
CA ASP A 128 12.86 12.91 12.14
C ASP A 128 13.31 11.71 11.28
N ALA A 129 13.22 10.47 11.79
CA ALA A 129 13.57 9.27 11.03
C ALA A 129 12.48 8.84 10.03
N VAL A 130 11.27 9.40 10.14
CA VAL A 130 10.15 9.12 9.24
C VAL A 130 10.20 10.04 8.04
N ASP A 131 10.14 9.47 6.83
CA ASP A 131 9.98 10.29 5.63
C ASP A 131 8.52 10.74 5.51
N GLU A 132 8.28 12.05 5.49
CA GLU A 132 6.94 12.63 5.39
C GLU A 132 6.14 12.08 4.20
N ARG A 133 6.81 11.73 3.11
CA ARG A 133 6.16 11.17 1.91
C ARG A 133 5.57 9.79 2.13
N HIS A 134 6.05 9.06 3.14
CA HIS A 134 5.55 7.73 3.49
C HIS A 134 4.35 7.81 4.44
N ILE A 135 4.23 8.88 5.24
CA ILE A 135 3.20 9.03 6.27
C ILE A 135 1.79 8.83 5.69
N ASP A 136 1.47 9.56 4.63
CA ASP A 136 0.15 9.49 3.99
C ASP A 136 -0.17 8.08 3.47
N ARG A 137 0.81 7.42 2.83
CA ARG A 137 0.61 6.11 2.21
C ARG A 137 0.45 5.00 3.24
N VAL A 138 1.34 4.98 4.22
CA VAL A 138 1.35 3.95 5.26
C VAL A 138 0.19 4.17 6.23
N GLY A 139 -0.09 5.41 6.60
CA GLY A 139 -1.24 5.76 7.45
C GLY A 139 -2.57 5.40 6.79
N LEU A 140 -2.74 5.68 5.50
CA LEU A 140 -3.93 5.25 4.76
C LEU A 140 -4.02 3.72 4.66
N ALA A 141 -2.91 3.04 4.35
CA ALA A 141 -2.88 1.59 4.31
C ALA A 141 -3.25 0.94 5.65
N PHE A 142 -2.80 1.52 6.77
CA PHE A 142 -3.14 1.08 8.12
C PHE A 142 -4.64 1.20 8.41
N ARG A 143 -5.22 2.38 8.13
CA ARG A 143 -6.66 2.62 8.27
C ARG A 143 -7.47 1.67 7.40
N SER A 144 -7.11 1.55 6.11
CA SER A 144 -7.82 0.68 5.18
C SER A 144 -7.73 -0.78 5.59
N PHE A 145 -6.56 -1.26 6.03
CA PHE A 145 -6.42 -2.63 6.51
C PHE A 145 -7.31 -2.88 7.74
N LEU A 146 -7.29 -2.00 8.73
CA LEU A 146 -8.08 -2.18 9.94
C LEU A 146 -9.60 -2.12 9.65
N ALA A 147 -10.02 -1.27 8.71
CA ALA A 147 -11.40 -1.25 8.25
C ALA A 147 -11.83 -2.61 7.63
N THR A 148 -10.92 -3.33 6.95
CA THR A 148 -11.23 -4.68 6.41
C THR A 148 -11.42 -5.75 7.48
N ALA A 149 -10.96 -5.49 8.71
CA ALA A 149 -11.19 -6.38 9.85
C ALA A 149 -12.64 -6.29 10.38
N LEU A 150 -13.43 -5.31 9.91
CA LEU A 150 -14.88 -5.31 10.13
C LEU A 150 -15.56 -6.24 9.13
N ALA A 151 -16.49 -7.08 9.59
CA ALA A 151 -17.35 -7.87 8.72
C ALA A 151 -18.29 -6.96 7.92
N GLY A 152 -18.51 -7.24 6.62
CA GLY A 152 -19.46 -6.52 5.77
C GLY A 152 -19.03 -5.11 5.33
N ASP A 153 -19.93 -4.36 4.70
CA ASP A 153 -19.70 -2.98 4.25
C ASP A 153 -19.96 -1.98 5.40
N ASN A 154 -19.04 -1.97 6.36
CA ASN A 154 -19.21 -1.32 7.66
C ASN A 154 -18.31 -0.09 7.84
N LEU A 155 -17.98 0.62 6.75
CA LEU A 155 -17.25 1.89 6.80
C LEU A 155 -17.88 2.86 7.82
N ALA A 156 -19.21 2.91 7.85
CA ALA A 156 -19.96 3.70 8.82
C ALA A 156 -19.75 3.25 10.28
N VAL A 157 -19.54 1.94 10.55
CA VAL A 157 -19.24 1.45 11.91
C VAL A 157 -17.82 1.86 12.32
N ALA A 158 -16.86 1.86 11.39
CA ALA A 158 -15.51 2.32 11.66
C ALA A 158 -15.47 3.79 12.14
N GLU A 159 -16.42 4.62 11.67
CA GLU A 159 -16.47 6.06 11.90
C GLU A 159 -17.44 6.52 13.01
N ARG A 160 -18.53 5.79 13.27
CA ARG A 160 -19.65 6.22 14.15
C ARG A 160 -19.29 6.49 15.61
N GLY A 161 -18.13 6.07 16.10
CA GLY A 161 -17.72 6.30 17.48
C GLY A 161 -18.39 5.39 18.52
N ASP A 162 -19.04 4.29 18.09
CA ASP A 162 -19.69 3.33 18.99
C ASP A 162 -18.81 2.09 19.20
N ALA A 163 -18.26 1.97 20.41
CA ALA A 163 -17.36 0.89 20.76
C ALA A 163 -18.03 -0.49 20.76
N ALA A 164 -19.32 -0.56 21.12
CA ALA A 164 -20.05 -1.82 21.14
C ALA A 164 -20.37 -2.26 19.71
N ALA A 165 -20.74 -1.32 18.83
CA ALA A 165 -20.95 -1.60 17.41
C ALA A 165 -19.66 -2.09 16.73
N VAL A 166 -18.52 -1.46 17.01
CA VAL A 166 -17.22 -1.92 16.51
C VAL A 166 -16.91 -3.32 17.04
N GLU A 167 -17.10 -3.58 18.34
CA GLU A 167 -16.84 -4.89 18.95
C GLU A 167 -17.66 -6.01 18.30
N VAL A 168 -18.93 -5.76 17.99
CA VAL A 168 -19.82 -6.72 17.31
C VAL A 168 -19.44 -6.91 15.84
N ALA A 169 -19.05 -5.83 15.16
CA ALA A 169 -18.69 -5.88 13.74
C ALA A 169 -17.30 -6.45 13.48
N PHE A 170 -16.43 -6.53 14.50
CA PHE A 170 -15.06 -7.00 14.34
C PHE A 170 -14.99 -8.49 14.02
N ASP A 171 -14.51 -8.83 12.82
CA ASP A 171 -14.29 -10.22 12.40
C ASP A 171 -12.95 -10.72 12.96
N ARG A 172 -13.02 -11.29 14.17
CA ARG A 172 -11.86 -11.86 14.85
C ARG A 172 -11.19 -12.99 14.07
N THR A 173 -11.90 -13.66 13.17
CA THR A 173 -11.33 -14.76 12.38
C THR A 173 -10.42 -14.26 11.28
N ARG A 174 -10.77 -13.14 10.64
CA ARG A 174 -9.93 -12.46 9.63
C ARG A 174 -8.72 -11.77 10.23
N PHE A 175 -8.78 -11.46 11.53
CA PHE A 175 -7.78 -10.68 12.25
C PHE A 175 -7.13 -11.51 13.39
N ALA A 176 -6.84 -12.78 13.12
CA ALA A 176 -6.23 -13.71 14.08
C ALA A 176 -4.81 -14.12 13.71
N ASP A 177 -4.53 -14.41 12.43
CA ASP A 177 -3.22 -14.91 12.00
C ASP A 177 -2.26 -13.74 11.70
N PRO A 178 -1.11 -13.63 12.41
CA PRO A 178 -0.10 -12.63 12.11
C PRO A 178 0.43 -12.67 10.67
N ASN A 179 0.44 -13.81 10.00
CA ASN A 179 0.88 -13.92 8.60
C ASN A 179 -0.14 -13.33 7.64
N ASP A 180 -1.44 -13.47 7.93
CA ASP A 180 -2.50 -12.84 7.15
C ASP A 180 -2.49 -11.32 7.32
N ILE A 181 -2.20 -10.84 8.54
CA ILE A 181 -2.02 -9.41 8.84
C ILE A 181 -0.85 -8.83 8.06
N ARG A 182 0.30 -9.50 8.10
CA ARG A 182 1.49 -9.11 7.32
C ARG A 182 1.18 -9.04 5.82
N ARG A 183 0.54 -10.06 5.27
CA ARG A 183 0.15 -10.11 3.86
C ARG A 183 -0.79 -8.98 3.49
N GLY A 184 -1.85 -8.81 4.27
CA GLY A 184 -2.91 -7.84 4.01
C GLY A 184 -2.41 -6.40 4.13
N PHE A 185 -1.61 -6.10 5.14
CA PHE A 185 -1.01 -4.78 5.30
C PHE A 185 -0.04 -4.46 4.15
N LEU A 186 0.81 -5.41 3.74
CA LEU A 186 1.65 -5.27 2.55
C LEU A 186 0.84 -5.00 1.29
N GLY A 187 -0.27 -5.72 1.10
CA GLY A 187 -1.21 -5.50 -0.01
C GLY A 187 -1.84 -4.11 0.01
N GLN A 188 -2.22 -3.60 1.17
CA GLN A 188 -2.76 -2.25 1.33
C GLN A 188 -1.70 -1.18 1.01
N ILE A 189 -0.46 -1.33 1.47
CA ILE A 189 0.62 -0.40 1.11
C ILE A 189 0.80 -0.34 -0.42
N ILE A 190 0.84 -1.50 -1.09
CA ILE A 190 0.96 -1.56 -2.54
C ILE A 190 -0.24 -0.87 -3.19
N ALA A 191 -1.46 -1.24 -2.81
CA ALA A 191 -2.68 -0.67 -3.39
C ALA A 191 -2.70 0.85 -3.24
N LYS A 192 -2.51 1.38 -2.03
CA LYS A 192 -2.57 2.84 -1.77
C LYS A 192 -1.41 3.60 -2.40
N SER A 193 -0.26 2.96 -2.63
CA SER A 193 0.84 3.56 -3.40
C SER A 193 0.55 3.63 -4.91
N ILE A 194 -0.21 2.67 -5.46
CA ILE A 194 -0.69 2.73 -6.84
C ILE A 194 -1.78 3.79 -6.99
N VAL A 195 -2.80 3.76 -6.12
CA VAL A 195 -3.95 4.68 -6.18
C VAL A 195 -3.53 6.11 -5.84
N GLY A 196 -2.72 6.30 -4.81
CA GLY A 196 -2.45 7.62 -4.29
C GLY A 196 -1.57 8.51 -5.17
N GLU A 197 -0.78 7.94 -6.07
CA GLU A 197 -0.07 8.69 -7.12
C GLU A 197 -1.00 9.15 -8.25
N SER A 198 -2.22 8.63 -8.28
CA SER A 198 -3.23 9.05 -9.24
C SER A 198 -3.96 10.29 -8.70
N CYS A 199 -4.00 11.37 -9.48
CA CYS A 199 -4.95 12.46 -9.26
C CYS A 199 -6.40 12.02 -9.60
N ILE A 200 -6.67 10.71 -9.62
CA ILE A 200 -7.78 10.11 -10.35
C ILE A 200 -8.50 9.11 -9.45
N ASP A 201 -9.76 9.43 -9.13
CA ASP A 201 -10.65 8.51 -8.43
C ASP A 201 -10.92 7.23 -9.25
N LEU A 202 -10.56 6.08 -8.68
CA LEU A 202 -10.76 4.77 -9.29
C LEU A 202 -12.20 4.24 -9.06
N GLY A 203 -12.96 4.80 -8.12
CA GLY A 203 -14.33 4.43 -7.82
C GLY A 203 -14.49 2.92 -7.57
N ALA A 204 -15.50 2.30 -8.20
CA ALA A 204 -15.80 0.87 -8.05
C ALA A 204 -14.64 -0.08 -8.44
N SER A 205 -13.62 0.43 -9.16
CA SER A 205 -12.45 -0.35 -9.57
C SER A 205 -11.38 -0.48 -8.48
N GLU A 206 -11.49 0.23 -7.35
CA GLU A 206 -10.53 0.14 -6.22
C GLU A 206 -10.42 -1.29 -5.69
N LEU A 207 -11.55 -1.99 -5.53
CA LEU A 207 -11.58 -3.38 -5.08
C LEU A 207 -10.78 -4.31 -6.01
N SER A 208 -10.77 -4.04 -7.32
CA SER A 208 -10.00 -4.83 -8.28
C SER A 208 -8.50 -4.60 -8.12
N VAL A 209 -8.08 -3.35 -7.87
CA VAL A 209 -6.68 -3.00 -7.59
C VAL A 209 -6.22 -3.60 -6.28
N GLU A 210 -7.05 -3.55 -5.23
CA GLU A 210 -6.75 -4.16 -3.94
C GLU A 210 -6.57 -5.68 -4.03
N ARG A 211 -7.44 -6.38 -4.80
CA ARG A 211 -7.29 -7.82 -5.05
C ARG A 211 -5.97 -8.15 -5.73
N ALA A 212 -5.64 -7.43 -6.80
CA ALA A 212 -4.38 -7.61 -7.51
C ALA A 212 -3.16 -7.31 -6.61
N ALA A 213 -3.21 -6.24 -5.82
CA ALA A 213 -2.17 -5.89 -4.86
C ALA A 213 -1.98 -6.98 -3.78
N ASN A 214 -3.07 -7.57 -3.28
CA ASN A 214 -3.02 -8.69 -2.33
C ASN A 214 -2.41 -9.96 -2.96
N THR A 215 -2.68 -10.24 -4.24
CA THR A 215 -2.01 -11.34 -4.95
C THR A 215 -0.49 -11.11 -5.05
N ILE A 216 -0.07 -9.88 -5.33
CA ILE A 216 1.35 -9.51 -5.38
C ILE A 216 2.00 -9.63 -3.99
N ALA A 217 1.33 -9.12 -2.95
CA ALA A 217 1.79 -9.21 -1.57
C ALA A 217 1.99 -10.67 -1.12
N ALA A 218 1.06 -11.57 -1.47
CA ALA A 218 1.19 -13.00 -1.20
C ALA A 218 2.46 -13.58 -1.82
N ALA A 219 2.72 -13.27 -3.09
CA ALA A 219 3.92 -13.75 -3.79
C ALA A 219 5.22 -13.19 -3.18
N ILE A 220 5.23 -11.91 -2.80
CA ILE A 220 6.38 -11.27 -2.13
C ILE A 220 6.65 -11.94 -0.78
N GLN A 221 5.61 -12.12 0.04
CA GLN A 221 5.74 -12.76 1.35
C GLN A 221 6.23 -14.20 1.22
N GLN A 222 5.69 -14.99 0.29
CA GLN A 222 6.15 -16.35 0.04
C GLN A 222 7.66 -16.37 -0.29
N ARG A 223 8.12 -15.48 -1.18
CA ARG A 223 9.55 -15.37 -1.53
C ARG A 223 10.40 -14.94 -0.34
N PHE A 224 9.89 -14.05 0.51
CA PHE A 224 10.57 -13.67 1.76
C PHE A 224 10.72 -14.87 2.69
N GLU A 225 9.64 -15.61 2.92
CA GLU A 225 9.64 -16.79 3.80
C GLU A 225 10.63 -17.85 3.28
N GLU A 226 10.61 -18.13 1.97
CA GLU A 226 11.49 -19.10 1.33
C GLU A 226 12.96 -18.69 1.38
N LYS A 227 13.27 -17.43 1.08
CA LYS A 227 14.66 -16.96 0.95
C LYS A 227 15.30 -16.59 2.28
N PHE A 228 14.52 -16.12 3.27
CA PHE A 228 15.05 -15.54 4.50
C PHE A 228 14.61 -16.26 5.77
N VAL A 229 13.32 -16.55 5.93
CA VAL A 229 12.82 -17.20 7.16
C VAL A 229 13.27 -18.67 7.22
N ARG A 230 13.03 -19.44 6.16
CA ARG A 230 13.45 -20.86 6.08
C ARG A 230 14.95 -21.05 6.18
N THR A 231 15.73 -20.06 5.72
CA THR A 231 17.20 -20.08 5.78
C THR A 231 17.76 -19.41 7.04
N ARG A 232 16.90 -18.98 7.97
CA ARG A 232 17.24 -18.31 9.25
C ARG A 232 18.06 -17.01 9.08
N LYS A 233 17.89 -16.31 7.96
CA LYS A 233 18.54 -15.01 7.69
C LYS A 233 17.74 -13.82 8.21
N ALA A 234 16.46 -13.99 8.48
CA ALA A 234 15.58 -13.00 9.09
C ALA A 234 14.48 -13.69 9.89
N ALA A 235 13.91 -13.02 10.89
CA ALA A 235 12.70 -13.46 11.55
C ALA A 235 11.46 -13.00 10.78
N SER A 236 10.31 -13.63 10.99
CA SER A 236 9.05 -13.20 10.35
C SER A 236 8.63 -11.77 10.73
N GLY A 237 9.11 -11.26 11.86
CA GLY A 237 8.91 -9.86 12.28
C GLY A 237 9.61 -8.87 11.35
N ASP A 238 10.73 -9.25 10.73
CA ASP A 238 11.57 -8.35 9.95
C ASP A 238 11.07 -8.16 8.49
N LEU A 239 9.81 -8.53 8.21
CA LEU A 239 9.27 -8.65 6.86
C LEU A 239 9.48 -7.38 6.02
N LEU A 240 8.98 -6.22 6.48
CA LEU A 240 9.01 -4.98 5.69
C LEU A 240 10.44 -4.50 5.48
N ALA A 241 11.23 -4.40 6.55
CA ALA A 241 12.64 -4.00 6.47
C ALA A 241 13.44 -4.91 5.51
N THR A 242 13.22 -6.23 5.57
CA THR A 242 13.87 -7.19 4.67
C THR A 242 13.42 -7.03 3.23
N ILE A 243 12.12 -6.81 2.99
CA ILE A 243 11.57 -6.52 1.67
C ILE A 243 12.22 -5.26 1.11
N GLY A 244 12.26 -4.16 1.85
CA GLY A 244 12.84 -2.90 1.39
C GLY A 244 14.33 -3.04 1.06
N ALA A 245 15.11 -3.70 1.92
CA ALA A 245 16.53 -3.97 1.68
C ALA A 245 16.82 -4.92 0.51
N ASN A 246 15.85 -5.75 0.13
CA ASN A 246 15.99 -6.74 -0.94
C ASN A 246 14.92 -6.59 -2.03
N TYR A 247 14.44 -5.36 -2.24
CA TYR A 247 13.26 -5.09 -3.07
C TYR A 247 13.40 -5.67 -4.48
N SER A 248 14.55 -5.46 -5.11
CA SER A 248 14.85 -6.00 -6.44
C SER A 248 14.80 -7.54 -6.51
N LYS A 249 15.20 -8.23 -5.44
CA LYS A 249 15.22 -9.71 -5.39
C LYS A 249 13.87 -10.33 -5.07
N LEU A 250 12.95 -9.56 -4.49
CA LEU A 250 11.66 -10.03 -3.98
C LEU A 250 10.49 -9.59 -4.86
N VAL A 251 10.55 -8.38 -5.44
CA VAL A 251 9.47 -7.78 -6.24
C VAL A 251 9.77 -7.82 -7.75
N ILE A 252 11.04 -7.62 -8.14
CA ILE A 252 11.45 -7.59 -9.56
C ILE A 252 11.77 -9.01 -10.09
N GLY A 253 12.13 -9.94 -9.20
CA GLY A 253 12.47 -11.33 -9.54
C GLY A 253 11.32 -12.24 -9.92
#